data_AF-A0A967MU02-F1
#
_entry.id   AF-A0A967MU02-F1
#
_cell.length_a   1.000
_cell.length_b   1.000
_cell.length_c   1.000
_cell.angle_alpha   90.00
_cell.angle_beta   90.00
_cell.angle_gamma   90.00
#
_symmetry.space_group_name_H-M   'P 1'
#
loop_
_entity.id
_entity.type
_entity.pdbx_description
1 polymer ?
#
loop_
_entity_poly.entity_id
_entity_poly.type
_entity_poly.pdbx_seq_one_letter_code
_entity_poly.pdbx_strand_id
1 'polypeptide(L)' 'MPKLTSYLFISLDGVVEAPDRFLRSDLYQDLDLFFDETLAEQDAVLLGRKQYEEWSTFWPDSKIEP' A
#
# COMPACT_ATOMS: atom_id res chain seq x y z
N MET A 1 11.06 -9.21 20.13
CA MET A 1 11.06 -7.73 19.93
C MET A 1 10.25 -7.48 18.67
N PRO A 2 9.28 -6.55 18.67
CA PRO A 2 8.57 -6.20 17.44
C PRO A 2 9.57 -5.65 16.41
N LYS A 3 9.46 -6.11 15.16
CA LYS A 3 10.29 -5.63 14.06
C LYS A 3 9.58 -4.44 13.42
N LEU A 4 10.29 -3.33 13.28
CA LEU A 4 9.82 -2.20 12.49
C LEU A 4 10.24 -2.40 11.03
N THR A 5 9.26 -2.54 10.15
CA THR A 5 9.46 -2.66 8.70
C THR A 5 8.83 -1.45 8.01
N SER A 6 9.45 -0.98 6.92
CA SER A 6 8.94 0.11 6.08
C SER A 6 8.73 -0.41 4.67
N TYR A 7 7.54 -0.20 4.14
CA TYR A 7 7.17 -0.53 2.76
C TYR A 7 6.92 0.79 2.02
N LEU A 8 7.53 0.95 0.85
CA LEU A 8 7.46 2.17 0.06
C LEU A 8 7.46 1.82 -1.42
N PHE A 9 6.54 2.43 -2.18
CA PHE A 9 6.62 2.47 -3.63
C PHE A 9 7.31 3.74 -4.07
N ILE A 10 8.23 3.61 -5.01
CA ILE A 10 9.02 4.71 -5.54
C ILE A 10 9.25 4.47 -7.03
N SER A 11 9.12 5.53 -7.83
CA SER A 11 9.50 5.47 -9.24
C SER A 11 11.02 5.40 -9.41
N LEU A 12 11.49 5.08 -10.63
CA LEU A 12 12.93 5.01 -10.91
C LEU A 12 13.65 6.36 -10.70
N ASP A 13 12.95 7.47 -10.88
CA ASP A 13 13.43 8.83 -10.68
C ASP A 13 13.13 9.40 -9.28
N GLY A 14 12.61 8.57 -8.36
CA GLY A 14 12.52 8.91 -6.94
C GLY A 14 11.20 9.53 -6.47
N VAL A 15 10.15 9.53 -7.30
CA VAL A 15 8.82 10.04 -6.96
C VAL A 15 8.07 9.01 -6.10
N VAL A 16 7.47 9.49 -5.00
CA VAL A 16 6.69 8.68 -4.05
C VAL A 16 5.21 9.07 -3.99
N GLU A 17 4.84 10.16 -4.66
CA GLU A 17 3.48 10.70 -4.68
C GLU A 17 2.69 10.13 -5.86
N ALA A 18 1.36 10.04 -5.71
CA ALA A 18 0.45 9.50 -6.74
C ALA A 18 0.92 8.13 -7.30
N PRO A 19 1.11 7.11 -6.44
CA PRO A 19 1.60 5.80 -6.84
C PRO A 19 0.71 5.12 -7.88
N ASP A 20 -0.59 5.42 -7.92
CA ASP A 20 -1.54 4.99 -8.95
C ASP A 20 -1.10 5.32 -10.38
N ARG A 21 -0.23 6.31 -10.56
CA ARG A 21 0.29 6.71 -11.89
C ARG A 21 1.46 5.87 -12.38
N PHE A 22 2.17 5.19 -11.48
CA PHE A 22 3.36 4.41 -11.83
C PHE A 22 3.32 2.93 -11.37
N LEU A 23 2.50 2.60 -10.38
CA LEU A 23 2.09 1.24 -10.03
C LEU A 23 0.89 0.85 -10.87
N ARG A 24 1.15 0.32 -12.06
CA ARG A 24 0.08 -0.07 -12.97
C ARG A 24 -0.17 -1.57 -12.88
N SER A 25 -1.38 -1.96 -12.51
CA SER A 25 -1.77 -3.37 -12.33
C SER A 25 -1.66 -4.20 -13.62
N ASP A 26 -1.75 -3.55 -14.80
CA ASP A 26 -1.51 -4.19 -16.10
C ASP A 26 -0.05 -4.63 -16.30
N LEU A 27 0.90 -3.98 -15.62
CA LEU A 27 2.32 -4.34 -15.63
C LEU A 27 2.71 -5.28 -14.49
N TYR A 28 2.05 -5.16 -13.34
CA TYR A 28 2.39 -5.87 -12.12
C TYR A 28 1.25 -6.81 -11.71
N GLN A 29 1.22 -7.99 -12.35
CA GLN A 29 0.14 -8.97 -12.19
C GLN A 29 0.00 -9.49 -10.75
N ASP A 30 1.09 -9.46 -9.97
CA ASP A 30 1.14 -9.94 -8.58
C ASP A 30 1.08 -8.82 -7.54
N LEU A 31 0.74 -7.59 -7.95
CA LEU A 31 0.75 -6.43 -7.05
C LEU A 31 -0.27 -6.59 -5.91
N ASP A 32 -1.46 -7.09 -6.21
CA ASP A 32 -2.52 -7.31 -5.22
C ASP A 32 -2.14 -8.40 -4.23
N LEU A 33 -1.54 -9.50 -4.72
CA LEU A 33 -1.01 -10.58 -3.87
C LEU A 33 0.09 -10.06 -2.93
N PHE A 34 0.99 -9.22 -3.44
CA PHE A 34 2.02 -8.60 -2.62
C PHE A 34 1.43 -7.74 -1.50
N PHE A 35 0.37 -6.98 -1.77
CA PHE A 35 -0.33 -6.20 -0.74
C PHE A 35 -0.97 -7.08 0.32
N ASP A 36 -1.70 -8.13 -0.11
CA ASP A 36 -2.39 -9.06 0.79
C ASP A 36 -1.40 -9.76 1.73
N GLU A 37 -0.33 -10.33 1.18
CA GLU A 37 0.71 -11.00 1.96
C GLU A 37 1.41 -10.03 2.93
N THR A 38 1.75 -8.84 2.44
CA THR A 38 2.46 -7.84 3.25
C THR A 38 1.60 -7.31 4.39
N LEU A 39 0.32 -7.01 4.15
CA LEU A 39 -0.57 -6.51 5.19
C LEU A 39 -0.92 -7.58 6.22
N ALA A 40 -1.09 -8.84 5.79
CA ALA A 40 -1.43 -9.95 6.67
C ALA A 40 -0.34 -10.24 7.72
N GLU A 41 0.92 -9.94 7.43
CA GLU A 41 2.03 -10.09 8.39
C GLU A 41 2.06 -9.00 9.47
N GLN A 42 1.28 -7.92 9.33
CA GLN A 42 1.38 -6.74 10.19
C GLN A 42 0.26 -6.68 11.24
N ASP A 43 0.64 -6.78 12.52
CA ASP A 43 -0.29 -6.55 13.65
C ASP A 43 -0.78 -5.09 13.75
N ALA A 44 0.02 -4.14 13.25
CA ALA A 44 -0.26 -2.71 13.27
C ALA A 44 0.44 -1.98 12.11
N VAL A 45 -0.21 -0.93 11.58
CA VAL A 45 0.32 -0.07 10.51
C VAL A 45 0.40 1.38 11.00
N LEU A 46 1.54 2.04 10.75
CA LEU A 46 1.76 3.45 11.04
C LEU A 46 1.68 4.27 9.75
N LEU A 47 0.74 5.20 9.69
CA LEU A 47 0.52 6.06 8.53
C LEU A 47 0.62 7.54 8.89
N GLY A 48 1.17 8.35 7.98
CA GLY A 48 1.02 9.81 8.04
C GLY A 48 -0.42 10.23 7.78
N ARG A 49 -0.81 11.45 8.19
CA ARG A 49 -2.21 11.93 8.09
C ARG A 49 -2.80 11.79 6.69
N LYS A 50 -2.10 12.26 5.66
CA LYS A 50 -2.60 12.24 4.28
C LYS A 50 -2.84 10.81 3.78
N GLN A 51 -1.87 9.92 4.02
CA GLN A 51 -1.99 8.52 3.63
C GLN A 51 -3.10 7.81 4.42
N TYR A 52 -3.30 8.15 5.70
CA TYR A 52 -4.43 7.65 6.49
C TYR A 52 -5.78 8.11 5.90
N GLU A 53 -5.92 9.38 5.51
CA GLU A 53 -7.15 9.88 4.90
C GLU A 53 -7.48 9.13 3.59
N GLU A 54 -6.48 8.86 2.76
CA GLU A 54 -6.62 8.08 1.53
C GLU A 54 -6.98 6.61 1.80
N TRP A 55 -6.32 5.96 2.76
CA TRP A 55 -6.47 4.52 3.04
C TRP A 55 -7.65 4.16 3.95
N SER A 56 -8.05 5.04 4.86
CA SER A 56 -9.02 4.73 5.93
C SER A 56 -10.38 4.25 5.42
N THR A 57 -10.73 4.58 4.17
CA THR A 57 -11.97 4.16 3.52
C THR A 57 -11.97 2.69 3.09
N PHE A 58 -10.80 2.08 2.91
CA PHE A 58 -10.66 0.68 2.50
C PHE A 58 -10.53 -0.29 3.67
N TRP A 59 -10.30 0.22 4.89
CA TRP A 59 -10.07 -0.61 6.07
C TRP A 59 -11.31 -0.70 6.99
N PRO A 60 -11.57 -1.86 7.64
CA PRO A 60 -10.95 -3.18 7.41
C PRO A 60 -11.64 -3.97 6.30
N ASP A 61 -12.87 -3.60 5.93
CA ASP A 61 -13.77 -4.40 5.09
C ASP A 61 -14.25 -3.62 3.87
N SER A 62 -13.32 -3.06 3.07
CA SER A 62 -13.65 -2.35 1.82
C SER A 62 -14.71 -3.10 1.01
N LYS A 63 -15.67 -2.36 0.47
CA LYS A 63 -16.65 -2.84 -0.53
C LYS A 63 -16.41 -2.20 -1.90
N ILE A 64 -15.34 -1.43 -2.03
CA ILE A 64 -14.91 -0.84 -3.29
C ILE A 64 -14.10 -1.91 -3.99
N GLU A 65 -14.66 -2.47 -5.07
CA GLU A 65 -13.98 -3.38 -5.99
C GLU A 65 -13.42 -2.58 -7.19
N PRO A 66 -12.38 -3.08 -7.88
CA PRO A 66 -11.92 -2.53 -9.16
C PRO A 66 -13.01 -2.49 -10.24
#